data_AF-A0AA44DD95-F1
#
_entry.id   AF-A0AA44DD95-F1
#
_cell.length_a   1.000
_cell.length_b   1.000
_cell.length_c   1.000
_cell.angle_alpha   90.00
_cell.angle_beta   90.00
_cell.angle_gamma   90.00
#
_symmetry.space_group_name_H-M   'P 1'
#
loop_
_entity.id
_entity.type
_entity.pdbx_description
1 polymer ?
#
loop_
_entity_poly.entity_id
_entity_poly.type
_entity_poly.pdbx_seq_one_letter_code
_entity_poly.pdbx_strand_id
1 'polypeptide(L)'
;MTDGSGGGAGPAGGARHAVVIGGSVAGLLAARVLADHAERVTVVERDRYPAGVEPRAGVPQGRHLHVLLEGGQYAMESLLPGVVEELLAGGAPRLGMPEDVVQWEAGSWHRRTGAAVHIITASRPMVEQVVRRRVLADPRIAAVQGTEAVGLS
;
A
#
# COMPACT_ATOMS: atom_id res chain seq x y z
N MET A 1 -36.37 -49.44 12.18
CA MET A 1 -36.55 -48.29 13.11
C MET A 1 -35.17 -47.67 13.33
N THR A 2 -34.80 -46.77 12.39
CA THR A 2 -33.81 -45.67 12.42
C THR A 2 -32.51 -45.88 13.20
N ASP A 3 -31.37 -46.23 12.59
CA ASP A 3 -30.44 -45.35 11.84
C ASP A 3 -30.01 -44.05 12.57
N GLY A 4 -29.15 -44.21 13.57
CA GLY A 4 -28.38 -43.11 14.16
C GLY A 4 -27.32 -42.61 13.17
N SER A 5 -27.72 -41.71 12.28
CA SER A 5 -26.82 -40.92 11.44
C SER A 5 -26.09 -39.89 12.30
N GLY A 6 -24.93 -40.28 12.80
CA GLY A 6 -23.94 -39.37 13.37
C GLY A 6 -23.52 -38.37 12.30
N GLY A 7 -24.05 -37.15 12.38
CA GLY A 7 -23.63 -36.03 11.56
C GLY A 7 -22.14 -35.83 11.72
N GLY A 8 -21.38 -36.21 10.71
CA GLY A 8 -19.97 -35.86 10.60
C GLY A 8 -19.87 -34.34 10.59
N ALA A 9 -19.36 -33.78 11.69
CA ALA A 9 -18.91 -32.40 11.70
C ALA A 9 -17.88 -32.26 10.57
N GLY A 10 -18.26 -31.55 9.50
CA GLY A 10 -17.29 -31.09 8.51
C GLY A 10 -16.17 -30.33 9.23
N PRO A 11 -14.93 -30.34 8.70
CA PRO A 11 -13.81 -29.72 9.39
C PRO A 11 -14.19 -28.30 9.77
N ALA A 12 -14.17 -27.99 11.06
CA ALA A 12 -14.28 -26.62 11.55
C ALA A 12 -13.21 -25.83 10.79
N GLY A 13 -13.64 -24.97 9.88
CA GLY A 13 -12.73 -24.28 8.96
C GLY A 13 -11.70 -23.53 9.79
N GLY A 14 -10.46 -24.01 9.78
CA GLY A 14 -9.39 -23.43 10.58
C GLY A 14 -9.22 -21.96 10.25
N ALA A 15 -8.85 -21.17 11.25
CA ALA A 15 -8.57 -19.75 11.11
C ALA A 15 -7.71 -19.49 9.86
N ARG A 16 -8.23 -18.72 8.91
CA ARG A 16 -7.53 -18.44 7.65
C ARG A 16 -6.33 -17.53 7.94
N HIS A 17 -5.14 -17.97 7.54
CA HIS A 17 -3.90 -17.19 7.62
C HIS A 17 -3.35 -16.93 6.23
N ALA A 18 -3.15 -15.66 5.88
CA ALA A 18 -2.52 -15.26 4.62
C ALA A 18 -1.07 -14.80 4.83
N VAL A 19 -0.21 -15.06 3.85
CA VAL A 19 1.17 -14.58 3.82
C VAL A 19 1.38 -13.72 2.58
N VAL A 20 1.94 -12.53 2.77
CA VAL A 20 2.34 -11.62 1.69
C VAL A 20 3.85 -11.54 1.66
N ILE A 21 4.45 -11.83 0.51
CA ILE A 21 5.91 -11.75 0.33
C ILE A 21 6.22 -10.39 -0.30
N GLY A 22 6.87 -9.53 0.48
CA GLY A 22 7.24 -8.16 0.11
C GLY A 22 6.45 -7.11 0.90
N GLY A 23 7.18 -6.18 1.53
CA GLY A 23 6.66 -5.08 2.34
C GLY A 23 6.64 -3.74 1.61
N SER A 24 6.50 -3.75 0.28
CA SER A 24 6.32 -2.53 -0.53
C SER A 24 4.91 -1.95 -0.35
N VAL A 25 4.65 -0.75 -0.90
CA VAL A 25 3.28 -0.17 -0.94
C VAL A 25 2.25 -1.17 -1.47
N ALA A 26 2.56 -1.89 -2.54
CA ALA A 26 1.65 -2.87 -3.12
C ALA A 26 1.40 -4.04 -2.16
N GLY A 27 2.45 -4.59 -1.55
CA GLY A 27 2.33 -5.69 -0.59
C GLY A 27 1.56 -5.29 0.67
N LEU A 28 1.78 -4.08 1.17
CA LEU A 28 1.05 -3.55 2.33
C LEU A 28 -0.43 -3.31 2.03
N LEU A 29 -0.76 -2.76 0.86
CA LEU A 29 -2.16 -2.60 0.44
C LEU A 29 -2.83 -3.96 0.20
N ALA A 30 -2.12 -4.93 -0.36
CA ALA A 30 -2.62 -6.30 -0.48
C ALA A 30 -2.86 -6.94 0.89
N ALA A 31 -1.96 -6.75 1.85
CA ALA A 31 -2.13 -7.22 3.22
C ALA A 31 -3.36 -6.62 3.89
N ARG A 32 -3.61 -5.32 3.68
CA ARG A 32 -4.83 -4.65 4.15
C ARG A 32 -6.08 -5.32 3.60
N VAL A 33 -6.16 -5.57 2.28
CA VAL A 33 -7.31 -6.25 1.67
C VAL A 33 -7.47 -7.68 2.21
N LEU A 34 -6.37 -8.43 2.32
CA LEU A 34 -6.39 -9.80 2.84
C LEU A 34 -6.90 -9.90 4.28
N ALA A 35 -6.70 -8.86 5.10
CA ALA A 35 -7.21 -8.83 6.47
C ALA A 35 -8.74 -8.88 6.55
N ASP A 36 -9.47 -8.53 5.48
CA ASP A 36 -10.93 -8.68 5.43
C ASP A 36 -11.37 -10.14 5.15
N HIS A 37 -10.42 -11.02 4.81
CA HIS A 37 -10.68 -12.41 4.42
C HIS A 37 -9.92 -13.45 5.25
N ALA A 38 -8.99 -13.01 6.09
CA ALA A 38 -8.14 -13.84 6.93
C ALA A 38 -8.11 -13.28 8.37
N GLU A 39 -8.05 -14.18 9.35
CA GLU A 39 -7.94 -13.79 10.76
C GLU A 39 -6.53 -13.26 11.09
N ARG A 40 -5.55 -13.63 10.27
CA ARG A 40 -4.16 -13.21 10.38
C ARG A 40 -3.55 -12.98 9.01
N VAL A 41 -2.72 -11.96 8.89
CA VAL A 41 -1.88 -11.69 7.72
C VAL A 41 -0.44 -11.47 8.17
N THR A 42 0.50 -12.21 7.58
CA THR A 42 1.94 -12.00 7.80
C THR A 42 2.59 -11.43 6.54
N VAL A 43 3.18 -10.24 6.63
CA VAL A 43 4.02 -9.66 5.59
C VAL A 43 5.47 -10.07 5.84
N VAL A 44 6.12 -10.74 4.90
CA VAL A 44 7.54 -11.10 4.95
C VAL A 44 8.32 -10.10 4.11
N GLU A 45 9.23 -9.36 4.72
CA GLU A 45 10.04 -8.33 4.05
C GLU A 45 11.53 -8.57 4.30
N ARG A 46 12.31 -8.53 3.22
CA ARG A 46 13.75 -8.75 3.25
C ARG A 46 14.47 -7.60 3.95
N ASP A 47 13.99 -6.38 3.77
CA ASP A 47 14.56 -5.21 4.43
C ASP A 47 14.11 -5.07 5.89
N ARG A 48 14.78 -4.18 6.62
CA ARG A 48 14.24 -3.58 7.85
C ARG A 48 13.65 -2.22 7.52
N TYR A 49 12.47 -1.94 8.05
CA TYR A 49 11.81 -0.66 7.89
C TYR A 49 12.55 0.43 8.68
N PRO A 50 12.79 1.60 8.08
CA PRO A 50 13.32 2.73 8.81
C PRO A 50 12.28 3.26 9.81
N ALA A 51 12.76 3.84 10.91
CA ALA A 51 11.93 4.48 11.91
C ALA A 51 11.21 5.74 11.36
N GLY A 52 11.81 6.41 10.36
CA GLY A 52 11.28 7.63 9.75
C GLY A 52 11.11 7.54 8.24
N VAL A 53 11.04 8.72 7.62
CA VAL A 53 10.91 8.95 6.16
C VAL A 53 12.28 8.80 5.51
N GLU A 54 12.82 7.57 5.47
CA GLU A 54 14.15 7.31 4.92
C GLU A 54 14.11 6.29 3.77
N PRO A 55 14.99 6.42 2.76
CA PRO A 55 15.17 5.38 1.75
C PRO A 55 15.61 4.04 2.36
N ARG A 56 15.29 2.93 1.68
CA ARG A 56 15.74 1.58 2.05
C ARG A 56 16.20 0.80 0.81
N ALA A 57 17.06 -0.19 1.00
CA ALA A 57 17.76 -0.89 -0.08
C ALA A 57 16.82 -1.56 -1.11
N GLY A 58 15.74 -2.19 -0.65
CA GLY A 58 14.72 -2.83 -1.48
C GLY A 58 13.83 -1.87 -2.27
N VAL A 59 14.00 -0.56 -2.11
CA VAL A 59 13.26 0.48 -2.83
C VAL A 59 14.23 1.47 -3.45
N PRO A 60 14.94 1.07 -4.53
CA PRO A 60 15.96 1.93 -5.17
C PRO A 60 15.37 3.24 -5.69
N GLN A 61 14.08 3.25 -6.02
CA GLN A 61 13.34 4.46 -6.42
C GLN A 61 13.02 5.42 -5.26
N GLY A 62 13.46 5.10 -4.04
CA GLY A 62 13.25 5.89 -2.81
C GLY A 62 13.78 7.32 -2.88
N ARG A 63 14.67 7.63 -3.82
CA ARG A 63 15.30 8.96 -3.97
C ARG A 63 14.65 9.82 -5.06
N HIS A 64 13.66 9.30 -5.77
CA HIS A 64 12.95 10.03 -6.82
C HIS A 64 11.63 10.62 -6.31
N LEU A 65 11.21 11.70 -6.97
CA LEU A 65 9.84 12.21 -6.89
C LEU A 65 8.86 11.08 -7.22
N HIS A 66 7.82 10.90 -6.41
CA HIS A 66 6.72 10.02 -6.74
C HIS A 66 5.47 10.85 -7.04
N VAL A 67 4.90 10.63 -8.23
CA VAL A 67 3.65 11.25 -8.66
C VAL A 67 2.52 10.25 -8.42
N LEU A 68 1.62 10.60 -7.52
CA LEU A 68 0.41 9.82 -7.25
C LEU A 68 -0.73 10.40 -8.09
N LEU A 69 -1.13 9.66 -9.12
CA LEU A 69 -2.26 10.00 -10.00
C LEU A 69 -3.60 9.85 -9.27
N GLU A 70 -4.64 10.56 -9.71
CA GLU A 70 -5.97 10.57 -9.06
C GLU A 70 -6.54 9.17 -8.81
N GLY A 71 -6.44 8.27 -9.79
CA GLY A 71 -6.91 6.88 -9.62
C GLY A 71 -6.18 6.14 -8.49
N GLY A 72 -4.88 6.37 -8.34
CA GLY A 72 -4.08 5.82 -7.24
C GLY A 72 -4.44 6.47 -5.90
N GLN A 73 -4.71 7.77 -5.88
CA GLN A 73 -5.20 8.48 -4.68
C GLN A 73 -6.53 7.86 -4.22
N TYR A 74 -7.51 7.74 -5.12
CA TYR A 74 -8.82 7.18 -4.83
C TYR A 74 -8.74 5.73 -4.32
N ALA A 75 -7.95 4.88 -4.97
CA ALA A 75 -7.76 3.50 -4.55
C ALA A 75 -7.12 3.41 -3.16
N MET A 76 -6.10 4.23 -2.89
CA MET A 76 -5.42 4.25 -1.60
C MET A 76 -6.33 4.77 -0.48
N GLU A 77 -7.08 5.85 -0.75
CA GLU A 77 -8.06 6.43 0.17
C GLU A 77 -9.18 5.44 0.52
N SER A 78 -9.67 4.67 -0.47
CA SER A 78 -10.68 3.64 -0.25
C SER A 78 -10.19 2.51 0.66
N LEU A 79 -8.91 2.15 0.56
CA LEU A 79 -8.30 1.09 1.38
C LEU A 79 -7.84 1.58 2.76
N LEU A 80 -7.43 2.84 2.84
CA LEU A 80 -6.84 3.47 4.03
C LEU A 80 -7.44 4.86 4.26
N PRO A 81 -8.70 4.98 4.71
CA PRO A 81 -9.40 6.27 4.83
C PRO A 81 -8.61 7.33 5.63
N GLY A 82 -8.40 8.49 5.01
CA GLY A 82 -7.60 9.62 5.50
C GLY A 82 -6.13 9.60 5.10
N VAL A 83 -5.68 8.65 4.28
CA VAL A 83 -4.27 8.54 3.85
C VAL A 83 -3.87 9.73 2.98
N VAL A 84 -4.77 10.22 2.12
CA VAL A 84 -4.49 11.38 1.29
C VAL A 84 -4.29 12.62 2.15
N GLU A 85 -5.19 12.86 3.10
CA GLU A 85 -5.08 14.02 4.00
C GLU A 85 -3.79 13.98 4.82
N GLU A 86 -3.38 12.80 5.30
CA GLU A 86 -2.12 12.65 6.02
C GLU A 86 -0.90 12.95 5.15
N LEU A 87 -0.93 12.56 3.87
CA LEU A 87 0.13 12.92 2.93
C LEU A 87 0.19 14.45 2.73
N LEU A 88 -0.95 15.09 2.53
CA LEU A 88 -1.03 16.55 2.37
C LEU A 88 -0.53 17.28 3.64
N ALA A 89 -0.98 16.85 4.82
CA ALA A 89 -0.56 17.40 6.11
C ALA A 89 0.94 17.19 6.38
N GLY A 90 1.53 16.11 5.85
CA GLY A 90 2.97 15.86 5.88
C GLY A 90 3.78 16.66 4.86
N GLY A 91 3.13 17.55 4.10
CA GLY A 91 3.79 18.47 3.16
C GLY A 91 3.82 18.01 1.70
N ALA A 92 3.09 16.96 1.33
CA ALA A 92 2.98 16.54 -0.07
C ALA A 92 2.14 17.56 -0.86
N PRO A 93 2.69 18.21 -1.91
CA PRO A 93 1.92 19.16 -2.70
C PRO A 93 0.82 18.46 -3.52
N ARG A 94 -0.34 19.12 -3.62
CA ARG A 94 -1.39 18.79 -4.58
C ARG A 94 -1.30 19.78 -5.74
N LEU A 95 -1.11 19.29 -6.95
CA LEU A 95 -0.91 20.10 -8.15
C LEU A 95 -1.99 19.78 -9.19
N GLY A 96 -2.64 20.80 -9.73
CA GLY A 96 -3.53 20.69 -10.88
C GLY A 96 -2.75 20.64 -12.19
N MET A 97 -3.10 19.75 -13.13
CA MET A 97 -2.49 19.68 -14.46
C MET A 97 -3.52 20.02 -15.55
N PRO A 98 -3.15 20.81 -16.58
CA PRO A 98 -1.85 21.44 -16.81
C PRO A 98 -1.67 22.81 -16.11
N GLU A 99 -2.53 23.15 -15.15
CA GLU A 99 -2.53 24.47 -14.51
C GLU A 99 -1.23 24.78 -13.78
N ASP A 100 -0.78 23.92 -12.87
CA ASP A 100 0.39 24.14 -12.00
C ASP A 100 1.69 23.56 -12.56
N VAL A 101 1.63 22.81 -13.66
CA VAL A 101 2.78 22.07 -14.22
C VAL A 101 3.05 22.50 -15.65
N VAL A 102 4.26 23.00 -15.89
CA VAL A 102 4.74 23.32 -17.23
C VAL A 102 5.30 22.05 -17.86
N GLN A 103 4.76 21.65 -19.01
CA GLN A 103 5.14 20.42 -19.71
C GLN A 103 5.63 20.74 -21.13
N TRP A 104 6.82 20.24 -21.46
CA TRP A 104 7.35 20.26 -22.82
C TRP A 104 7.37 18.84 -23.35
N GLU A 105 6.71 18.61 -24.47
CA GLU A 105 6.63 17.31 -25.12
C GLU A 105 6.53 17.49 -26.63
N ALA A 106 7.13 16.55 -27.38
CA ALA A 106 7.09 16.54 -28.84
C ALA A 106 7.48 17.87 -29.51
N GLY A 107 8.39 18.64 -28.90
CA GLY A 107 8.87 19.91 -29.46
C GLY A 107 7.95 21.11 -29.21
N SER A 108 7.00 21.02 -28.28
CA SER A 108 6.09 22.12 -27.95
C SER A 108 5.78 22.19 -26.46
N TRP A 109 5.50 23.41 -25.98
CA TRP A 109 4.96 23.62 -24.64
C TRP A 109 3.46 23.33 -24.66
N HIS A 110 3.00 22.49 -23.73
CA HIS A 110 1.58 22.29 -23.49
C HIS A 110 0.95 23.61 -23.01
N ARG A 111 -0.22 23.94 -23.54
CA ARG A 111 -0.96 25.13 -23.12
C ARG A 111 -1.45 24.95 -21.68
N ARG A 112 -1.18 25.94 -20.82
CA ARG A 112 -1.80 26.00 -19.49
C ARG A 112 -3.28 26.37 -19.63
N THR A 113 -4.14 25.54 -19.06
CA THR A 113 -5.59 25.71 -18.92
C THR A 113 -5.96 25.46 -17.47
N GLY A 114 -7.24 25.59 -17.11
CA GLY A 114 -7.70 25.12 -15.79
C GLY A 114 -7.37 23.63 -15.58
N ALA A 115 -7.15 23.25 -14.33
CA ALA A 115 -6.80 21.88 -13.96
C ALA A 115 -7.86 20.87 -14.41
N ALA A 116 -7.43 19.86 -15.18
CA ALA A 116 -8.26 18.73 -15.59
C ALA A 116 -8.13 17.54 -14.62
N VAL A 117 -6.97 17.41 -13.97
CA VAL A 117 -6.65 16.37 -12.99
C VAL A 117 -5.74 16.94 -11.91
N HIS A 118 -5.76 16.35 -10.71
CA HIS A 118 -4.89 16.70 -9.60
C HIS A 118 -3.95 15.56 -9.26
N ILE A 119 -2.65 15.82 -9.25
CA ILE A 119 -1.65 14.88 -8.75
C ILE A 119 -1.22 15.26 -7.34
N ILE A 120 -0.79 14.25 -6.58
CA ILE A 120 -0.04 14.49 -5.34
C ILE A 120 1.41 14.13 -5.60
N THR A 121 2.32 15.02 -5.26
CA THR A 121 3.75 14.76 -5.33
C THR A 121 4.30 14.51 -3.93
N ALA A 122 5.00 13.40 -3.75
CA ALA A 122 5.59 13.05 -2.46
C ALA A 122 6.90 12.31 -2.66
N SER A 123 7.77 12.31 -1.64
CA SER A 123 8.90 11.39 -1.65
C SER A 123 8.37 9.96 -1.49
N ARG A 124 8.99 9.00 -2.17
CA ARG A 124 8.61 7.59 -2.02
C ARG A 124 8.70 7.10 -0.55
N PRO A 125 9.73 7.47 0.25
CA PRO A 125 9.80 7.12 1.66
C PRO A 125 8.61 7.63 2.48
N MET A 126 8.06 8.80 2.15
CA MET A 126 6.91 9.37 2.86
C MET A 126 5.66 8.54 2.58
N VAL A 127 5.40 8.23 1.31
CA VAL A 127 4.29 7.34 0.93
C VAL A 127 4.41 5.98 1.61
N GLU A 128 5.62 5.39 1.61
CA GLU A 128 5.84 4.10 2.27
C GLU A 128 5.64 4.16 3.78
N GLN A 129 6.13 5.20 4.45
CA GLN A 129 5.98 5.33 5.90
C GLN A 129 4.50 5.48 6.29
N VAL A 130 3.75 6.37 5.61
CA VAL A 130 2.33 6.61 5.89
C VAL A 130 1.51 5.34 5.64
N VAL A 131 1.69 4.69 4.48
CA VAL A 131 0.98 3.43 4.15
C VAL A 131 1.34 2.35 5.16
N ARG A 132 2.63 2.15 5.47
CA ARG A 132 3.08 1.14 6.43
C ARG A 132 2.48 1.37 7.82
N ARG A 133 2.52 2.60 8.32
CA ARG A 133 1.98 2.97 9.64
C ARG A 133 0.50 2.63 9.74
N ARG A 134 -0.28 2.96 8.71
CA ARG A 134 -1.72 2.71 8.67
C ARG A 134 -2.06 1.22 8.54
N VAL A 135 -1.36 0.51 7.67
CA VAL A 135 -1.57 -0.94 7.48
C VAL A 135 -1.20 -1.73 8.73
N LEU A 136 -0.06 -1.44 9.35
CA LEU A 136 0.41 -2.14 10.55
C LEU A 136 -0.27 -1.69 11.85
N ALA A 137 -1.17 -0.71 11.79
CA ALA A 137 -2.05 -0.38 12.91
C ALA A 137 -3.19 -1.40 13.07
N ASP A 138 -3.50 -2.18 12.03
CA ASP A 138 -4.44 -3.30 12.14
C ASP A 138 -3.77 -4.48 12.87
N PRO A 139 -4.29 -4.91 14.04
CA PRO A 139 -3.67 -5.96 14.85
C PRO A 139 -3.65 -7.34 14.17
N ARG A 140 -4.44 -7.54 13.10
CA ARG A 140 -4.43 -8.78 12.31
C ARG A 140 -3.22 -8.87 11.38
N ILE A 141 -2.54 -7.75 11.12
CA ILE A 141 -1.44 -7.64 10.16
C ILE A 141 -0.12 -7.47 10.91
N ALA A 142 0.82 -8.40 10.70
CA ALA A 142 2.15 -8.33 11.28
C ALA A 142 3.23 -8.40 10.18
N ALA A 143 4.33 -7.68 10.37
CA ALA A 143 5.48 -7.74 9.48
C ALA A 143 6.66 -8.48 10.11
N VAL A 144 7.22 -9.44 9.38
CA VAL A 144 8.48 -10.11 9.68
C VAL A 144 9.55 -9.50 8.78
N GLN A 145 10.41 -8.69 9.39
CA GLN A 145 11.46 -7.91 8.70
C GLN A 145 12.78 -8.67 8.65
N GLY A 146 13.69 -8.26 7.76
CA GLY A 146 15.00 -8.89 7.66
C GLY A 146 14.93 -10.36 7.23
N THR A 147 13.86 -10.75 6.53
CA THR A 147 13.54 -12.15 6.23
C THR A 147 13.25 -12.32 4.75
N GLU A 148 13.98 -13.22 4.11
CA GLU A 148 13.85 -13.53 2.69
C GLU A 148 13.08 -14.85 2.52
N ALA A 149 12.07 -14.85 1.66
CA ALA A 149 11.39 -16.08 1.26
C ALA A 149 12.23 -16.78 0.19
N VAL A 150 12.66 -18.01 0.48
CA VAL A 150 13.55 -18.79 -0.41
C VAL A 150 12.83 -19.85 -1.25
N GLY A 151 11.55 -20.11 -0.96
CA GLY A 151 10.74 -21.10 -1.67
C GLY A 151 9.31 -21.18 -1.14
N LEU A 152 8.46 -21.87 -1.90
CA LEU A 152 7.08 -22.21 -1.55
C LEU A 152 6.89 -23.71 -1.77
N SER A 153 6.21 -24.38 -0.83
CA SER A 153 5.94 -25.82 -0.85
C SER A 153 4.45 -26.11 -0.96
#